data_AF-A0A7G4WI61-F1
#
_entry.id   AF-A0A7G4WI61-F1
#
_cell.length_a   1.000
_cell.length_b   1.000
_cell.length_c   1.000
_cell.angle_alpha   90.00
_cell.angle_beta   90.00
_cell.angle_gamma   90.00
#
_symmetry.space_group_name_H-M   'P 1'
#
loop_
_entity.id
_entity.type
_entity.pdbx_description
1 polymer ?
#
loop_
_entity_poly.entity_id
_entity_poly.type
_entity_poly.pdbx_seq_one_letter_code
_entity_poly.pdbx_strand_id
1 'polypeptide(L)'
;MRLHHFLFVTLAILLASTGALTKPTKRLSDDPVVPGRNEGRSLRITNVPEKDDNDDVKEERANFISSTISKISSKIPIGAKLSWWQQWHKDEEFIKMKLGMQGLKGEALTKHHNYPRLVGYLETAEKNWMRKRARQGLSTYSIWKSKGLDAKITSLAQLQASLKSEKFQFYKRYVVAFDDNVDTLSHSGYYQLSRLVDEDATEMEMLARAQVWGETKRPIHHVQEILGLGVYEKDTAILLKNRFFNHYWEVRYNLPITYVPPTRPRS
;
A
#
# COMPACT_ATOMS: atom_id res chain seq x y z
N MET A 1 0.43 8.20 29.76
CA MET A 1 1.44 7.14 30.02
C MET A 1 1.06 5.87 29.27
N ARG A 2 1.83 5.55 28.22
CA ARG A 2 2.37 4.22 27.83
C ARG A 2 2.67 4.25 26.33
N LEU A 3 3.90 4.67 26.05
CA LEU A 3 4.61 4.47 24.80
C LEU A 3 4.84 2.97 24.63
N HIS A 4 4.46 2.40 23.50
CA HIS A 4 5.04 1.13 23.03
C HIS A 4 5.55 1.34 21.60
N HIS A 5 6.84 1.65 21.52
CA HIS A 5 7.66 1.36 20.34
C HIS A 5 7.95 -0.14 20.33
N PHE A 6 7.93 -0.80 19.17
CA PHE A 6 8.96 -1.79 18.85
C PHE A 6 9.21 -1.85 17.34
N LEU A 7 10.45 -1.53 16.99
CA LEU A 7 11.15 -1.79 15.73
C LEU A 7 11.16 -3.28 15.41
N PHE A 8 10.93 -3.64 14.15
CA PHE A 8 11.42 -4.89 13.58
C PHE A 8 12.04 -4.62 12.21
N VAL A 9 13.36 -4.42 12.20
CA VAL A 9 14.21 -4.59 11.02
C VAL A 9 15.18 -5.71 11.37
N THR A 10 14.89 -6.92 10.89
CA THR A 10 15.80 -8.05 11.02
C THR A 10 16.64 -8.21 9.75
N LEU A 11 17.93 -7.99 9.97
CA LEU A 11 19.12 -8.34 9.22
C LEU A 11 19.01 -9.72 8.53
N ALA A 12 19.34 -9.80 7.22
CA ALA A 12 19.70 -11.04 6.55
C ALA A 12 21.10 -10.87 5.92
N ILE A 13 22.07 -11.64 6.43
CA ILE A 13 23.46 -11.66 5.97
C ILE A 13 23.59 -12.64 4.79
N LEU A 14 24.42 -12.21 3.84
CA LEU A 14 24.90 -12.84 2.60
C LEU A 14 25.10 -14.36 2.60
N LEU A 15 24.76 -14.96 1.46
CA LEU A 15 25.56 -16.01 0.82
C LEU A 15 25.93 -15.53 -0.59
N ALA A 16 27.24 -15.34 -0.81
CA ALA A 16 27.81 -15.12 -2.12
C ALA A 16 28.27 -16.46 -2.71
N SER A 17 27.85 -16.76 -3.93
CA SER A 17 28.65 -17.56 -4.86
C SER A 17 28.41 -17.04 -6.28
N THR A 18 29.52 -16.95 -6.98
CA THR A 18 29.77 -16.34 -8.28
C THR A 18 29.13 -17.10 -9.45
N GLY A 19 28.64 -16.37 -10.45
CA GLY A 19 28.39 -16.94 -11.78
C GLY A 19 27.50 -16.09 -12.70
N ALA A 20 28.12 -15.58 -13.76
CA ALA A 20 27.54 -15.14 -15.05
C ALA A 20 26.74 -13.82 -15.13
N LEU A 21 27.40 -12.87 -15.81
CA LEU A 21 26.90 -11.65 -16.43
C LEU A 21 25.69 -11.94 -17.35
N THR A 22 24.48 -11.50 -17.00
CA THR A 22 23.40 -11.26 -17.98
C THR A 22 22.54 -10.05 -17.61
N LYS A 23 22.53 -9.08 -18.54
CA LYS A 23 21.62 -7.96 -18.88
C LYS A 23 20.66 -7.34 -17.82
N PRO A 24 20.51 -6.00 -17.81
CA PRO A 24 19.66 -5.29 -16.85
C PRO A 24 18.19 -5.67 -17.00
N THR A 25 17.61 -6.17 -15.91
CA THR A 25 16.20 -6.48 -15.75
C THR A 25 15.38 -5.18 -15.76
N LYS A 26 14.38 -5.14 -16.65
CA LYS A 26 13.37 -4.08 -16.77
C LYS A 26 12.75 -3.73 -15.41
N ARG A 27 12.74 -2.43 -15.09
CA ARG A 27 12.02 -1.85 -13.97
C ARG A 27 10.51 -1.88 -14.25
N LEU A 28 9.77 -2.09 -13.17
CA LEU A 28 8.32 -2.15 -13.04
C LEU A 28 7.61 -0.93 -13.65
N SER A 29 7.13 -1.06 -14.88
CA SER A 29 6.14 -0.19 -15.53
C SER A 29 5.58 -0.93 -16.75
N ASP A 30 4.78 -1.96 -16.50
CA ASP A 30 3.90 -2.54 -17.52
C ASP A 30 2.50 -2.60 -16.89
N ASP A 31 1.80 -1.46 -16.83
CA ASP A 31 0.37 -1.39 -16.53
C ASP A 31 -0.42 -1.52 -17.85
N PRO A 32 -1.56 -2.24 -17.89
CA PRO A 32 -2.39 -2.36 -19.07
C PRO A 32 -3.17 -1.06 -19.36
N VAL A 33 -3.17 -0.67 -20.64
CA VAL A 33 -3.92 0.47 -21.17
C VAL A 33 -5.40 0.11 -21.30
N VAL A 34 -6.27 0.94 -20.73
CA VAL A 34 -7.72 0.96 -21.01
C VAL A 34 -8.06 2.34 -21.60
N PRO A 35 -8.79 2.42 -22.73
CA PRO A 35 -8.97 3.66 -23.49
C PRO A 35 -10.03 4.58 -22.86
N GLY A 36 -9.85 5.88 -23.12
CA GLY A 36 -10.52 6.98 -22.43
C GLY A 36 -11.93 7.32 -22.91
N ARG A 37 -12.50 8.34 -22.24
CA ARG A 37 -13.54 9.19 -22.81
C ARG A 37 -13.40 10.62 -22.27
N ASN A 38 -13.17 11.53 -23.20
CA ASN A 38 -13.15 12.98 -23.01
C ASN A 38 -14.57 13.53 -22.86
N GLU A 39 -14.71 14.61 -22.10
CA GLU A 39 -15.66 15.72 -22.22
C GLU A 39 -15.34 16.63 -21.00
N GLY A 40 -14.91 17.88 -21.08
CA GLY A 40 -15.15 18.93 -22.06
C GLY A 40 -15.56 20.15 -21.25
N ARG A 41 -14.70 21.17 -21.12
CA ARG A 41 -15.09 22.56 -20.81
C ARG A 41 -13.95 23.53 -21.12
N SER A 42 -14.19 24.30 -22.16
CA SER A 42 -13.34 25.33 -22.74
C SER A 42 -13.57 26.67 -22.03
N LEU A 43 -12.49 27.41 -21.78
CA LEU A 43 -12.53 28.87 -21.69
C LEU A 43 -11.47 29.42 -22.64
N ARG A 44 -11.93 30.15 -23.65
CA ARG A 44 -11.12 30.84 -24.65
C ARG A 44 -10.51 32.11 -24.04
N ILE A 45 -9.21 32.30 -24.20
CA ILE A 45 -8.60 33.62 -24.29
C ILE A 45 -7.69 33.62 -25.53
N THR A 46 -8.10 34.41 -26.51
CA THR A 46 -7.41 34.84 -27.74
C THR A 46 -6.26 35.80 -27.35
N ASN A 47 -5.07 35.87 -27.96
CA ASN A 47 -4.66 35.80 -29.36
C ASN A 47 -3.20 35.31 -29.50
N VAL A 48 -2.92 34.71 -30.64
CA VAL A 48 -1.61 34.26 -31.18
C VAL A 48 -1.00 35.43 -32.00
N PRO A 49 0.34 35.51 -32.14
CA PRO A 49 0.92 35.10 -33.42
C PRO A 49 2.00 34.03 -33.24
N GLU A 50 2.00 33.10 -34.19
CA GLU A 50 2.76 31.87 -34.24
C GLU A 50 4.27 32.11 -34.17
N LYS A 51 4.95 31.27 -33.39
CA LYS A 51 6.23 30.73 -33.82
C LYS A 51 6.41 29.32 -33.31
N ASP A 52 6.85 28.51 -34.24
CA ASP A 52 7.12 27.09 -34.20
C ASP A 52 8.11 26.68 -33.10
N ASP A 53 8.12 25.36 -32.84
CA ASP A 53 9.13 24.57 -32.15
C ASP A 53 9.01 24.29 -30.63
N ASN A 54 8.80 22.99 -30.35
CA ASN A 54 9.19 22.21 -29.17
C ASN A 54 8.70 22.66 -27.79
N ASP A 55 7.62 22.02 -27.33
CA ASP A 55 7.20 22.01 -25.92
C ASP A 55 8.16 21.19 -25.03
N ASP A 56 9.32 21.76 -24.76
CA ASP A 56 10.25 21.38 -23.68
C ASP A 56 10.11 22.35 -22.47
N VAL A 57 8.89 22.84 -22.24
CA VAL A 57 8.59 23.94 -21.29
C VAL A 57 8.53 23.49 -19.81
N LYS A 58 8.98 22.28 -19.46
CA LYS A 58 8.89 21.79 -18.07
C LYS A 58 10.14 22.01 -17.21
N GLU A 59 11.28 22.37 -17.79
CA GLU A 59 12.52 22.51 -17.02
C GLU A 59 13.00 23.97 -16.84
N GLU A 60 12.54 24.92 -17.67
CA GLU A 60 13.01 26.31 -17.59
C GLU A 60 12.49 27.12 -16.39
N ARG A 61 11.33 26.77 -15.81
CA ARG A 61 10.84 27.45 -14.60
C ARG A 61 11.66 27.13 -13.34
N ALA A 62 12.49 26.08 -13.36
CA ALA A 62 13.39 25.77 -12.27
C ALA A 62 14.69 26.60 -12.31
N ASN A 63 15.09 27.06 -13.49
CA ASN A 63 16.39 27.72 -13.67
C ASN A 63 16.36 29.24 -13.39
N PHE A 64 15.22 29.90 -13.60
CA PHE A 64 15.10 31.36 -13.42
C PHE A 64 15.20 31.85 -11.96
N ILE A 65 15.23 30.93 -10.97
CA ILE A 65 15.17 31.29 -9.55
C ILE A 65 16.36 30.75 -8.73
N SER A 66 17.41 30.23 -9.38
CA SER A 66 18.47 29.46 -8.72
C SER A 66 19.34 30.27 -7.73
N SER A 67 19.65 31.54 -8.04
CA SER A 67 20.54 32.35 -7.18
C SER A 67 19.82 33.00 -5.99
N THR A 68 18.53 33.29 -6.10
CA THR A 68 17.71 33.87 -5.03
C THR A 68 17.04 32.81 -4.15
N ILE A 69 16.64 31.65 -4.70
CA ILE A 69 16.13 30.53 -3.89
C ILE A 69 17.25 29.86 -3.09
N SER A 70 18.51 29.83 -3.54
CA SER A 70 19.58 29.21 -2.73
C SER A 70 19.73 29.86 -1.34
N LYS A 71 19.54 31.19 -1.25
CA LYS A 71 19.56 31.97 0.00
C LYS A 71 18.26 31.85 0.82
N ILE A 72 17.13 31.54 0.19
CA ILE A 72 15.81 31.38 0.86
C ILE A 72 15.57 29.93 1.28
N SER A 73 16.08 28.97 0.50
CA SER A 73 15.96 27.53 0.73
C SER A 73 16.61 27.11 2.04
N SER A 74 17.72 27.72 2.45
CA SER A 74 18.34 27.43 3.76
C SER A 74 17.43 27.79 4.96
N LYS A 75 16.48 28.71 4.78
CA LYS A 75 15.52 29.13 5.82
C LYS A 75 14.24 28.29 5.85
N ILE A 76 13.97 27.48 4.82
CA ILE A 76 12.80 26.60 4.79
C ILE A 76 13.11 25.36 5.65
N PRO A 77 12.30 25.06 6.68
CA PRO A 77 12.49 23.87 7.51
C PRO A 77 12.52 22.59 6.66
N ILE A 78 13.39 21.65 7.02
CA ILE A 78 13.55 20.39 6.28
C ILE A 78 12.24 19.61 6.16
N GLY A 79 11.35 19.68 7.16
CA GLY A 79 10.03 19.07 7.11
C GLY A 79 9.17 19.60 5.95
N ALA A 80 9.15 20.92 5.74
CA ALA A 80 8.40 21.53 4.64
C ALA A 80 8.96 21.13 3.27
N LYS A 81 10.30 21.01 3.15
CA LYS A 81 10.94 20.50 1.93
C LYS A 81 10.56 19.05 1.65
N LEU A 82 10.57 18.20 2.68
CA LEU A 82 10.17 16.79 2.55
C LEU A 82 8.72 16.68 2.09
N SER A 83 7.79 17.43 2.67
CA SER A 83 6.39 17.46 2.23
C SER A 83 6.24 17.93 0.78
N TRP A 84 6.97 18.97 0.39
CA TRP A 84 6.99 19.42 -1.01
C TRP A 84 7.51 18.33 -1.95
N TRP A 85 8.62 17.67 -1.61
CA TRP A 85 9.16 16.59 -2.44
C TRP A 85 8.23 15.38 -2.53
N GLN A 86 7.49 15.06 -1.46
CA GLN A 86 6.44 14.04 -1.48
C GLN A 86 5.32 14.38 -2.47
N GLN A 87 4.86 15.64 -2.46
CA GLN A 87 3.82 16.11 -3.37
C GLN A 87 4.24 15.99 -4.84
N TRP A 88 5.53 16.19 -5.12
CA TRP A 88 6.12 16.05 -6.45
C TRP A 88 6.69 14.66 -6.74
N HIS A 89 6.38 13.67 -5.90
CA HIS A 89 6.75 12.26 -6.09
C HIS A 89 8.25 12.04 -6.35
N LYS A 90 9.12 12.78 -5.65
CA LYS A 90 10.57 12.58 -5.79
C LYS A 90 10.98 11.22 -5.25
N ASP A 91 11.89 10.56 -5.96
CA ASP A 91 12.36 9.21 -5.64
C ASP A 91 13.35 9.18 -4.46
N GLU A 92 13.61 7.98 -3.95
CA GLU A 92 14.51 7.75 -2.82
C GLU A 92 15.93 8.26 -3.07
N GLU A 93 16.43 8.15 -4.29
CA GLU A 93 17.79 8.56 -4.65
C GLU A 93 17.95 10.08 -4.60
N PHE A 94 16.98 10.80 -5.14
CA PHE A 94 16.88 12.26 -5.03
C PHE A 94 16.85 12.69 -3.56
N ILE A 95 16.04 12.01 -2.73
CA ILE A 95 15.92 12.36 -1.31
C ILE A 95 17.21 12.05 -0.55
N LYS A 96 17.85 10.90 -0.81
CA LYS A 96 19.16 10.58 -0.25
C LYS A 96 20.20 11.64 -0.59
N MET A 97 20.25 12.06 -1.86
CA MET A 97 21.13 13.15 -2.29
C MET A 97 20.84 14.44 -1.52
N LYS A 98 19.58 14.87 -1.42
CA LYS A 98 19.21 16.11 -0.71
C LYS A 98 19.41 16.04 0.80
N LEU A 99 19.44 14.85 1.38
CA LEU A 99 19.71 14.61 2.79
C LEU A 99 21.20 14.32 3.08
N GLY A 100 22.07 14.41 2.09
CA GLY A 100 23.52 14.19 2.24
C GLY A 100 23.91 12.72 2.45
N MET A 101 23.08 11.79 1.99
CA MET A 101 23.25 10.34 2.16
C MET A 101 23.53 9.62 0.83
N GLN A 102 23.92 10.35 -0.21
CA GLN A 102 24.23 9.75 -1.51
C GLN A 102 25.40 8.77 -1.38
N GLY A 103 25.28 7.60 -2.00
CA GLY A 103 26.30 6.56 -1.94
C GLY A 103 26.39 5.78 -0.63
N LEU A 104 25.75 6.25 0.46
CA LEU A 104 25.72 5.51 1.73
C LEU A 104 24.87 4.25 1.60
N LYS A 105 25.38 3.13 2.13
CA LYS A 105 24.71 1.82 2.15
C LYS A 105 24.94 1.13 3.49
N GLY A 106 24.13 0.11 3.78
CA GLY A 106 24.27 -0.71 4.98
C GLY A 106 24.30 0.11 6.26
N GLU A 107 25.25 -0.21 7.14
CA GLU A 107 25.39 0.43 8.44
C GLU A 107 25.70 1.94 8.35
N ALA A 108 26.47 2.36 7.35
CA ALA A 108 26.79 3.78 7.14
C ALA A 108 25.53 4.61 6.83
N LEU A 109 24.57 4.03 6.11
CA LEU A 109 23.29 4.67 5.83
C LEU A 109 22.42 4.74 7.09
N THR A 110 22.29 3.65 7.84
CA THR A 110 21.38 3.57 8.99
C THR A 110 21.84 4.39 10.19
N LYS A 111 23.16 4.58 10.35
CA LYS A 111 23.75 5.44 11.40
C LYS A 111 23.75 6.93 11.05
N HIS A 112 23.42 7.31 9.82
CA HIS A 112 23.43 8.72 9.43
C HIS A 112 22.33 9.51 10.17
N HIS A 113 22.64 10.71 10.66
CA HIS A 113 21.71 11.52 11.46
C HIS A 113 20.40 11.88 10.73
N ASN A 114 20.41 11.92 9.38
CA ASN A 114 19.21 12.13 8.56
C ASN A 114 18.45 10.85 8.19
N TYR A 115 18.93 9.66 8.59
CA TYR A 115 18.26 8.39 8.28
C TYR A 115 16.80 8.34 8.76
N PRO A 116 16.45 8.81 9.99
CA PRO A 116 15.04 8.83 10.41
C PRO A 116 14.13 9.69 9.51
N ARG A 117 14.69 10.74 8.89
CA ARG A 117 13.94 11.60 7.94
C ARG A 117 13.68 10.87 6.62
N LEU A 118 14.65 10.09 6.15
CA LEU A 118 14.46 9.23 4.97
C LEU A 118 13.38 8.19 5.25
N VAL A 119 13.45 7.49 6.39
CA VAL A 119 12.45 6.49 6.78
C VAL A 119 11.05 7.10 6.79
N GLY A 120 10.85 8.21 7.51
CA GLY A 120 9.55 8.87 7.56
C GLY A 120 9.06 9.37 6.19
N TYR A 121 9.97 9.80 5.32
CA TYR A 121 9.63 10.16 3.94
C TYR A 121 9.07 8.97 3.16
N LEU A 122 9.78 7.84 3.19
CA LEU A 122 9.42 6.62 2.46
C LEU A 122 8.13 6.00 2.99
N GLU A 123 7.95 5.96 4.31
CA GLU A 123 6.70 5.49 4.95
C GLU A 123 5.50 6.33 4.51
N THR A 124 5.66 7.64 4.48
CA THR A 124 4.58 8.55 4.03
C THR A 124 4.31 8.38 2.53
N ALA A 125 5.35 8.23 1.72
CA ALA A 125 5.21 8.00 0.28
C ALA A 125 4.46 6.70 0.00
N GLU A 126 4.81 5.61 0.70
CA GLU A 126 4.12 4.32 0.62
C GLU A 126 2.65 4.46 1.03
N LYS A 127 2.38 5.08 2.19
CA LYS A 127 1.00 5.31 2.68
C LYS A 127 0.15 6.11 1.69
N ASN A 128 0.71 7.16 1.11
CA ASN A 128 0.02 7.99 0.12
C ASN A 128 -0.26 7.21 -1.17
N TRP A 129 0.70 6.41 -1.62
CA TRP A 129 0.51 5.51 -2.76
C TRP A 129 -0.63 4.51 -2.48
N MET A 130 -0.61 3.82 -1.32
CA MET A 130 -1.64 2.83 -0.96
C MET A 130 -3.04 3.46 -0.93
N ARG A 131 -3.19 4.62 -0.27
CA ARG A 131 -4.46 5.37 -0.23
C ARG A 131 -4.93 5.80 -1.61
N LYS A 132 -4.03 6.28 -2.47
CA LYS A 132 -4.38 6.66 -3.85
C LYS A 132 -4.87 5.47 -4.64
N ARG A 133 -4.18 4.32 -4.54
CA ARG A 133 -4.55 3.09 -5.26
C ARG A 133 -5.86 2.48 -4.75
N ALA A 134 -6.08 2.48 -3.44
CA ALA A 134 -7.36 2.07 -2.84
C ALA A 134 -8.53 2.92 -3.37
N ARG A 135 -8.38 4.26 -3.41
CA ARG A 135 -9.40 5.16 -3.99
C ARG A 135 -9.65 4.92 -5.47
N GLN A 136 -8.63 4.49 -6.21
CA GLN A 136 -8.73 4.13 -7.61
C GLN A 136 -9.36 2.74 -7.82
N GLY A 137 -9.72 2.02 -6.75
CA GLY A 137 -10.37 0.71 -6.82
C GLY A 137 -9.42 -0.45 -7.08
N LEU A 138 -8.11 -0.27 -6.87
CA LEU A 138 -7.16 -1.40 -6.99
C LEU A 138 -7.43 -2.39 -5.85
N SER A 139 -7.82 -3.62 -6.19
CA SER A 139 -8.26 -4.63 -5.22
C SER A 139 -7.12 -5.14 -4.33
N THR A 140 -7.47 -5.71 -3.18
CA THR A 140 -6.49 -6.39 -2.31
C THR A 140 -5.89 -7.61 -3.01
N TYR A 141 -6.68 -8.34 -3.79
CA TYR A 141 -6.20 -9.47 -4.60
C TYR A 141 -5.18 -9.05 -5.67
N SER A 142 -5.37 -7.91 -6.32
CA SER A 142 -4.38 -7.38 -7.27
C SER A 142 -3.01 -7.16 -6.61
N ILE A 143 -2.98 -6.63 -5.38
CA ILE A 143 -1.74 -6.46 -4.61
C ILE A 143 -1.17 -7.80 -4.15
N TRP A 144 -2.02 -8.72 -3.71
CA TRP A 144 -1.62 -10.08 -3.36
C TRP A 144 -0.86 -10.76 -4.52
N LYS A 145 -1.45 -10.72 -5.72
CA LYS A 145 -0.87 -11.23 -6.96
C LYS A 145 0.37 -10.47 -7.38
N SER A 146 0.38 -9.13 -7.33
CA SER A 146 1.56 -8.34 -7.72
C SER A 146 2.78 -8.59 -6.85
N LYS A 147 2.58 -9.06 -5.60
CA LYS A 147 3.68 -9.49 -4.71
C LYS A 147 4.09 -10.95 -4.92
N GLY A 148 3.39 -11.69 -5.77
CA GLY A 148 3.58 -13.12 -6.02
C GLY A 148 3.26 -13.95 -4.79
N LEU A 149 2.28 -13.52 -3.99
CA LEU A 149 1.80 -14.27 -2.82
C LEU A 149 0.83 -15.38 -3.24
N ASP A 150 0.08 -15.17 -4.33
CA ASP A 150 -0.83 -16.14 -4.93
C ASP A 150 -0.15 -17.45 -5.34
N ALA A 151 1.00 -17.36 -5.99
CA ALA A 151 1.76 -18.52 -6.43
C ALA A 151 2.49 -19.22 -5.27
N LYS A 152 2.75 -18.52 -4.16
CA LYS A 152 3.59 -19.01 -3.05
C LYS A 152 2.79 -19.52 -1.85
N ILE A 153 1.61 -18.96 -1.62
CA ILE A 153 0.78 -19.22 -0.45
C ILE A 153 -0.49 -19.91 -0.95
N THR A 154 -0.43 -21.22 -1.03
CA THR A 154 -1.54 -22.09 -1.47
C THR A 154 -2.13 -22.89 -0.31
N SER A 155 -1.63 -22.71 0.91
CA SER A 155 -2.10 -23.38 2.13
C SER A 155 -2.03 -22.49 3.36
N LEU A 156 -2.81 -22.82 4.40
CA LEU A 156 -2.78 -22.13 5.69
C LEU A 156 -1.39 -22.17 6.35
N ALA A 157 -0.67 -23.30 6.26
CA ALA A 157 0.67 -23.41 6.82
C ALA A 157 1.66 -22.41 6.18
N GLN A 158 1.59 -22.26 4.86
CA GLN A 158 2.41 -21.28 4.13
C GLN A 158 2.01 -19.84 4.45
N LEU A 159 0.71 -19.57 4.65
CA LEU A 159 0.24 -18.26 5.10
C LEU A 159 0.85 -17.91 6.46
N GLN A 160 0.75 -18.84 7.43
CA GLN A 160 1.30 -18.65 8.78
C GLN A 160 2.82 -18.43 8.76
N ALA A 161 3.56 -19.20 7.96
CA ALA A 161 5.00 -19.01 7.79
C ALA A 161 5.36 -17.66 7.13
N SER A 162 4.46 -17.10 6.32
CA SER A 162 4.69 -15.88 5.55
C SER A 162 4.29 -14.60 6.28
N LEU A 163 3.61 -14.67 7.43
CA LEU A 163 3.07 -13.48 8.12
C LEU A 163 4.13 -12.42 8.42
N LYS A 164 5.37 -12.84 8.72
CA LYS A 164 6.49 -11.92 9.02
C LYS A 164 7.28 -11.47 7.78
N SER A 165 6.95 -11.99 6.60
CA SER A 165 7.67 -11.63 5.36
C SER A 165 7.37 -10.19 4.95
N GLU A 166 8.35 -9.51 4.35
CA GLU A 166 8.19 -8.14 3.84
C GLU A 166 7.01 -8.01 2.87
N LYS A 167 6.84 -9.00 1.99
CA LYS A 167 5.75 -9.05 1.00
C LYS A 167 4.37 -9.11 1.68
N PHE A 168 4.21 -9.96 2.68
CA PHE A 168 2.96 -10.03 3.44
C PHE A 168 2.72 -8.78 4.27
N GLN A 169 3.76 -8.20 4.87
CA GLN A 169 3.65 -6.95 5.62
C GLN A 169 3.22 -5.79 4.72
N PHE A 170 3.70 -5.73 3.48
CA PHE A 170 3.20 -4.78 2.48
C PHE A 170 1.73 -5.00 2.16
N TYR A 171 1.33 -6.26 1.88
CA TYR A 171 -0.06 -6.62 1.62
C TYR A 171 -0.97 -6.23 2.80
N LYS A 172 -0.56 -6.54 4.04
CA LYS A 172 -1.28 -6.16 5.26
C LYS A 172 -1.51 -4.64 5.35
N ARG A 173 -0.47 -3.84 5.13
CA ARG A 173 -0.61 -2.37 5.13
C ARG A 173 -1.56 -1.89 4.03
N TYR A 174 -1.55 -2.54 2.87
CA TYR A 174 -2.47 -2.25 1.79
C TYR A 174 -3.92 -2.59 2.13
N VAL A 175 -4.19 -3.78 2.67
CA VAL A 175 -5.54 -4.19 3.15
C VAL A 175 -6.08 -3.15 4.12
N VAL A 176 -5.26 -2.71 5.09
CA VAL A 176 -5.65 -1.65 6.04
C VAL A 176 -6.03 -0.37 5.30
N ALA A 177 -5.23 0.09 4.34
CA ALA A 177 -5.51 1.30 3.58
C ALA A 177 -6.75 1.16 2.66
N PHE A 178 -6.99 -0.02 2.13
CA PHE A 178 -8.18 -0.34 1.32
C PHE A 178 -9.43 -0.29 2.18
N ASP A 179 -9.43 -0.98 3.31
CA ASP A 179 -10.57 -1.04 4.23
C ASP A 179 -10.88 0.33 4.85
N ASP A 180 -9.86 1.13 5.19
CA ASP A 180 -10.06 2.53 5.63
C ASP A 180 -10.74 3.38 4.54
N ASN A 181 -10.45 3.11 3.27
CA ASN A 181 -11.09 3.79 2.15
C ASN A 181 -12.54 3.32 1.97
N VAL A 182 -12.81 2.02 2.12
CA VAL A 182 -14.17 1.45 2.12
C VAL A 182 -15.00 2.12 3.21
N ASP A 183 -14.49 2.20 4.44
CA ASP A 183 -15.13 2.90 5.55
C ASP A 183 -15.37 4.38 5.21
N THR A 184 -14.40 5.07 4.62
CA THR A 184 -14.59 6.48 4.23
C THR A 184 -15.71 6.65 3.20
N LEU A 185 -15.80 5.74 2.22
CA LEU A 185 -16.80 5.80 1.16
C LEU A 185 -18.21 5.45 1.67
N SER A 186 -18.35 4.50 2.60
CA SER A 186 -19.64 4.11 3.17
C SER A 186 -20.35 5.28 3.87
N HIS A 187 -19.57 6.18 4.50
CA HIS A 187 -20.10 7.41 5.11
C HIS A 187 -20.44 8.54 4.12
N SER A 188 -20.04 8.41 2.85
CA SER A 188 -20.18 9.47 1.83
C SER A 188 -21.36 9.29 0.87
N GLY A 189 -22.11 8.18 0.96
CA GLY A 189 -23.23 7.87 0.07
C GLY A 189 -22.84 7.41 -1.35
N TYR A 190 -21.55 7.41 -1.71
CA TYR A 190 -21.02 6.91 -2.99
C TYR A 190 -20.70 5.40 -2.98
N TYR A 191 -21.30 4.66 -2.07
CA TYR A 191 -20.89 3.29 -1.76
C TYR A 191 -21.47 2.28 -2.74
N GLN A 192 -20.60 1.56 -3.46
CA GLN A 192 -20.98 0.41 -4.28
C GLN A 192 -20.43 -0.87 -3.65
N LEU A 193 -21.34 -1.66 -3.06
CA LEU A 193 -21.06 -2.96 -2.45
C LEU A 193 -20.44 -3.98 -3.42
N SER A 194 -20.68 -3.83 -4.73
CA SER A 194 -20.32 -4.82 -5.75
C SER A 194 -18.82 -4.94 -6.05
N ARG A 195 -17.93 -4.24 -5.33
CA ARG A 195 -16.48 -4.21 -5.62
C ARG A 195 -15.59 -4.40 -4.39
N LEU A 196 -16.11 -4.93 -3.28
CA LEU A 196 -15.34 -5.07 -2.04
C LEU A 196 -14.42 -6.30 -2.03
N VAL A 197 -14.80 -7.34 -2.77
CA VAL A 197 -14.03 -8.55 -3.01
C VAL A 197 -13.85 -8.69 -4.51
N ASP A 198 -12.63 -8.98 -4.93
CA ASP A 198 -12.30 -9.24 -6.33
C ASP A 198 -12.93 -10.57 -6.76
N GLU A 199 -13.48 -10.67 -7.97
CA GLU A 199 -14.08 -11.91 -8.47
C GLU A 199 -13.03 -13.02 -8.60
N ASP A 200 -11.77 -12.65 -8.84
CA ASP A 200 -10.63 -13.58 -8.92
C ASP A 200 -9.98 -13.86 -7.56
N ALA A 201 -10.51 -13.30 -6.45
CA ALA A 201 -9.92 -13.46 -5.13
C ALA A 201 -9.84 -14.94 -4.74
N THR A 202 -8.63 -15.42 -4.46
CA THR A 202 -8.43 -16.79 -4.04
C THR A 202 -8.86 -16.97 -2.58
N GLU A 203 -9.21 -18.20 -2.23
CA GLU A 203 -9.52 -18.56 -0.86
C GLU A 203 -8.39 -18.18 0.12
N MET A 204 -7.14 -18.36 -0.30
CA MET A 204 -5.97 -18.01 0.53
C MET A 204 -5.79 -16.51 0.70
N GLU A 205 -6.13 -15.70 -0.31
CA GLU A 205 -6.14 -14.24 -0.17
C GLU A 205 -7.23 -13.80 0.80
N MET A 206 -8.44 -14.38 0.71
CA MET A 206 -9.53 -14.06 1.64
C MET A 206 -9.22 -14.48 3.08
N LEU A 207 -8.55 -15.62 3.28
CA LEU A 207 -8.04 -16.01 4.59
C LEU A 207 -6.94 -15.05 5.08
N ALA A 208 -6.03 -14.63 4.21
CA ALA A 208 -5.01 -13.63 4.55
C ALA A 208 -5.64 -12.28 4.94
N ARG A 209 -6.69 -11.86 4.23
CA ARG A 209 -7.44 -10.64 4.55
C ARG A 209 -8.15 -10.77 5.91
N ALA A 210 -8.78 -11.92 6.17
CA ALA A 210 -9.40 -12.22 7.46
C ALA A 210 -8.38 -12.26 8.62
N GLN A 211 -7.18 -12.79 8.40
CA GLN A 211 -6.07 -12.70 9.34
C GLN A 211 -5.75 -11.23 9.66
N VAL A 212 -5.64 -10.38 8.63
CA VAL A 212 -5.37 -8.94 8.81
C VAL A 212 -6.50 -8.26 9.58
N TRP A 213 -7.77 -8.55 9.27
CA TRP A 213 -8.92 -8.03 10.00
C TRP A 213 -8.89 -8.40 11.48
N GLY A 214 -8.50 -9.64 11.78
CA GLY A 214 -8.40 -10.12 13.17
C GLY A 214 -7.30 -9.41 13.93
N GLU A 215 -6.10 -9.35 13.35
CA GLU A 215 -4.92 -8.70 13.94
C GLU A 215 -5.13 -7.20 14.18
N THR A 216 -5.83 -6.53 13.28
CA THR A 216 -6.12 -5.09 13.35
C THR A 216 -7.41 -4.78 14.09
N LYS A 217 -8.13 -5.82 14.54
CA LYS A 217 -9.41 -5.71 15.23
C LYS A 217 -10.44 -4.89 14.44
N ARG A 218 -10.52 -5.10 13.12
CA ARG A 218 -11.54 -4.45 12.28
C ARG A 218 -12.96 -4.65 12.83
N PRO A 219 -13.86 -3.65 12.76
CA PRO A 219 -15.20 -3.81 13.30
C PRO A 219 -15.94 -5.01 12.70
N ILE A 220 -16.72 -5.72 13.53
CA ILE A 220 -17.44 -6.93 13.11
C ILE A 220 -18.40 -6.64 11.93
N HIS A 221 -19.13 -5.52 12.00
CA HIS A 221 -20.05 -5.11 10.93
C HIS A 221 -19.34 -4.85 9.60
N HIS A 222 -18.11 -4.32 9.62
CA HIS A 222 -17.31 -4.09 8.42
C HIS A 222 -16.90 -5.41 7.76
N VAL A 223 -16.47 -6.38 8.57
CA VAL A 223 -16.12 -7.72 8.07
C VAL A 223 -17.36 -8.45 7.53
N GLN A 224 -18.50 -8.35 8.23
CA GLN A 224 -19.79 -8.88 7.79
C GLN A 224 -20.17 -8.32 6.42
N GLU A 225 -20.09 -7.00 6.26
CA GLU A 225 -20.43 -6.30 5.03
C GLU A 225 -19.59 -6.76 3.84
N ILE A 226 -18.26 -6.83 4.00
CA ILE A 226 -17.37 -7.31 2.93
C ILE A 226 -17.64 -8.77 2.59
N LEU A 227 -17.96 -9.60 3.59
CA LEU A 227 -18.27 -11.02 3.38
C LEU A 227 -19.70 -11.29 2.92
N GLY A 228 -20.55 -10.26 2.77
CA GLY A 228 -21.96 -10.41 2.45
C GLY A 228 -22.77 -11.15 3.52
N LEU A 229 -22.27 -11.21 4.75
CA LEU A 229 -22.98 -11.73 5.92
C LEU A 229 -23.82 -10.57 6.45
N GLY A 230 -25.15 -10.66 6.41
CA GLY A 230 -26.02 -9.53 6.73
C GLY A 230 -25.52 -8.71 7.94
N VAL A 231 -25.32 -7.39 7.76
CA VAL A 231 -24.61 -6.50 8.70
C VAL A 231 -25.28 -6.43 10.08
N TYR A 232 -26.55 -6.84 10.17
CA TYR A 232 -27.34 -6.90 11.40
C TYR A 232 -27.49 -8.31 11.98
N GLU A 233 -26.86 -9.32 11.39
CA GLU A 233 -26.80 -10.65 11.98
C GLU A 233 -25.99 -10.58 13.28
N LYS A 234 -26.58 -11.04 14.37
CA LYS A 234 -26.01 -11.01 15.73
C LYS A 234 -25.73 -12.40 16.27
N ASP A 235 -26.28 -13.43 15.64
CA ASP A 235 -26.02 -14.81 16.01
C ASP A 235 -24.62 -15.21 15.54
N THR A 236 -23.68 -15.17 16.48
CA THR A 236 -22.29 -15.60 16.25
C THR A 236 -22.23 -17.02 15.70
N ALA A 237 -23.13 -17.94 16.08
CA ALA A 237 -23.13 -19.30 15.55
C ALA A 237 -23.49 -19.35 14.05
N ILE A 238 -24.27 -18.40 13.55
CA ILE A 238 -24.52 -18.23 12.11
C ILE A 238 -23.27 -17.67 11.43
N LEU A 239 -22.69 -16.61 11.99
CA LEU A 239 -21.51 -15.95 11.40
C LEU A 239 -20.29 -16.88 11.30
N LEU A 240 -20.05 -17.70 12.33
CA LEU A 240 -18.94 -18.66 12.37
C LEU A 240 -19.07 -19.80 11.34
N LYS A 241 -20.23 -19.98 10.69
CA LYS A 241 -20.35 -20.90 9.54
C LYS A 241 -19.58 -20.41 8.32
N ASN A 242 -19.38 -19.09 8.18
CA ASN A 242 -18.51 -18.55 7.16
C ASN A 242 -17.05 -18.72 7.59
N ARG A 243 -16.28 -19.49 6.84
CA ARG A 243 -14.90 -19.84 7.18
C ARG A 243 -13.97 -18.62 7.33
N PHE A 244 -14.17 -17.56 6.54
CA PHE A 244 -13.33 -16.35 6.60
C PHE A 244 -13.68 -15.56 7.86
N PHE A 245 -14.97 -15.45 8.19
CA PHE A 245 -15.41 -14.86 9.44
C PHE A 245 -14.91 -15.65 10.66
N ASN A 246 -14.98 -16.98 10.61
CA ASN A 246 -14.42 -17.84 11.67
C ASN A 246 -12.93 -17.57 11.88
N HIS A 247 -12.15 -17.53 10.80
CA HIS A 247 -10.72 -17.24 10.90
C HIS A 247 -10.44 -15.84 11.46
N TYR A 248 -11.17 -14.81 10.99
CA TYR A 248 -11.12 -13.47 11.57
C TYR A 248 -11.42 -13.48 13.08
N TRP A 249 -12.45 -14.22 13.49
CA TRP A 249 -12.89 -14.32 14.86
C TRP A 249 -11.83 -14.98 15.76
N GLU A 250 -11.27 -16.12 15.32
CA GLU A 250 -10.20 -16.82 16.01
C GLU A 250 -8.99 -15.90 16.24
N VAL A 251 -8.55 -15.20 15.20
CA VAL A 251 -7.39 -14.29 15.28
C VAL A 251 -7.69 -13.09 16.18
N ARG A 252 -8.87 -12.47 16.06
CA ARG A 252 -9.27 -11.29 16.84
C ARG A 252 -9.27 -11.56 18.36
N TYR A 253 -9.81 -12.71 18.75
CA TYR A 253 -9.99 -13.09 20.14
C TYR A 253 -8.88 -14.01 20.66
N ASN A 254 -7.86 -14.25 19.85
CA ASN A 254 -6.71 -15.10 20.15
C ASN A 254 -7.15 -16.51 20.63
N LEU A 255 -8.16 -17.07 19.96
CA LEU A 255 -8.69 -18.40 20.22
C LEU A 255 -7.85 -19.44 19.47
N PRO A 256 -7.67 -20.65 20.02
CA PRO A 256 -7.01 -21.74 19.29
C PRO A 256 -7.80 -22.06 18.01
N ILE A 257 -7.08 -22.18 16.90
CA ILE A 257 -7.63 -22.55 15.58
C ILE A 257 -8.31 -23.90 15.71
N THR A 258 -9.63 -23.92 15.79
CA THR A 258 -10.43 -25.15 15.84
C THR A 258 -11.60 -24.99 14.90
N TYR A 259 -11.31 -25.10 13.61
CA TYR A 259 -12.36 -25.36 12.64
C TYR A 259 -12.86 -26.80 12.82
N VAL A 260 -13.97 -26.97 13.54
CA VAL A 260 -14.82 -28.16 13.48
C VAL A 260 -16.09 -27.76 12.73
N PRO A 261 -16.30 -28.20 11.49
CA PRO A 261 -17.55 -27.93 10.79
C PRO A 261 -18.72 -28.56 11.57
N PRO A 262 -19.88 -27.89 11.68
CA PRO A 262 -21.04 -28.50 12.29
C PRO A 262 -21.47 -29.72 11.44
N THR A 263 -21.36 -30.91 12.03
CA THR A 263 -22.03 -32.09 11.48
C THR A 263 -23.53 -31.85 11.57
N ARG A 264 -24.22 -31.75 10.44
CA ARG A 264 -25.69 -31.81 10.45
C ARG A 264 -26.10 -33.13 11.10
N PRO A 265 -26.97 -33.14 12.12
CA PRO A 265 -27.71 -34.35 12.42
C PRO A 265 -28.53 -34.70 11.18
N ARG A 266 -28.34 -35.92 10.67
CA ARG A 266 -29.26 -36.50 9.67
C ARG A 266 -30.61 -36.65 10.36
N SER A 267 -31.60 -35.88 9.92
CA SER A 267 -33.02 -36.17 10.11
C SER A 267 -33.50 -37.09 8.99
#